data_AF-A0A924SWG2-F1
#
_entry.id   AF-A0A924SWG2-F1
#
_cell.length_a   1.000
_cell.length_b   1.000
_cell.length_c   1.000
_cell.angle_alpha   90.00
_cell.angle_beta   90.00
_cell.angle_gamma   90.00
#
_symmetry.space_group_name_H-M   'P 1'
#
loop_
_entity.id
_entity.type
_entity.pdbx_description
1 polymer ?
#
loop_
_entity_poly.entity_id
_entity_poly.type
_entity_poly.pdbx_seq_one_letter_code
_entity_poly.pdbx_strand_id
1 'polypeptide(L)'
;MQLLKLRLAHKPALFPLLILFAISIAACTKNTVLVKPNSPTASNIKCDCTTIKGAEKNTDIVVSEPKVLDNKGQDIKPVEAKPSDIKIADYGLLKPAKWEDIDGFNANNSAQGNLNQDNLSSAWPAWMQSCSTLVNKPIWQKACNVANQLNSQTAGKPNTEDVKTYFKQYFSAYKTTNIDGSDTGLITGYYEPLLKGSRTKSAKYPNPLYTTPNDLITVELDSIYPELKYKRIRGRLVGNKLVPYYTRADIEMDASPIKGREFIYIDDIIDVFFLQIQGSGLVQLDSGEQ
;
A
#
# COMPACT_ATOMS: atom_id res chain seq x y z
N MET A 1 -17.22 -23.48 43.42
CA MET A 1 -17.12 -24.96 43.44
C MET A 1 -15.88 -25.36 42.64
N GLN A 2 -15.11 -26.28 43.20
CA GLN A 2 -13.72 -26.64 42.87
C GLN A 2 -13.45 -27.17 41.45
N LEU A 3 -12.28 -26.77 40.93
CA LEU A 3 -11.21 -27.57 40.31
C LEU A 3 -11.53 -28.52 39.14
N LEU A 4 -10.85 -28.32 38.00
CA LEU A 4 -9.78 -29.25 37.59
C LEU A 4 -8.77 -28.62 36.61
N LYS A 5 -7.50 -28.73 36.99
CA LYS A 5 -6.29 -28.44 36.22
C LYS A 5 -6.05 -29.56 35.20
N LEU A 6 -5.57 -29.24 33.99
CA LEU A 6 -4.53 -30.04 33.34
C LEU A 6 -3.58 -29.10 32.57
N ARG A 7 -2.40 -28.88 33.16
CA ARG A 7 -1.23 -28.30 32.48
C ARG A 7 -0.43 -29.47 31.91
N LEU A 8 -0.13 -29.45 30.61
CA LEU A 8 0.97 -30.23 30.05
C LEU A 8 2.18 -29.31 29.90
N ALA A 9 3.23 -29.65 30.64
CA ALA A 9 4.52 -29.00 30.60
C ALA A 9 5.37 -29.58 29.46
N HIS A 10 6.02 -28.71 28.69
CA HIS A 10 7.17 -29.08 27.87
C HIS A 10 8.36 -28.26 28.36
N LYS A 11 9.37 -28.95 28.87
CA LYS A 11 10.70 -28.40 29.19
C LYS A 11 11.55 -28.44 27.93
N PRO A 12 12.35 -27.41 27.62
CA PRO A 12 13.58 -27.59 26.85
C PRO A 12 14.79 -27.56 27.79
N ALA A 13 15.62 -28.60 27.67
CA ALA A 13 16.90 -28.73 28.37
C ALA A 13 17.96 -27.81 27.74
N LEU A 14 18.70 -27.09 28.58
CA LEU A 14 19.93 -26.41 28.22
C LEU A 14 21.09 -27.42 28.16
N PHE A 15 21.89 -27.35 27.10
CA PHE A 15 23.28 -27.82 27.07
C PHE A 15 24.14 -26.73 26.41
N PRO A 16 25.23 -26.24 27.03
CA PRO A 16 26.10 -25.26 26.42
C PRO A 16 27.20 -25.97 25.62
N LEU A 17 27.36 -25.61 24.34
CA LEU A 17 28.53 -25.97 23.55
C LEU A 17 29.30 -24.69 23.19
N LEU A 18 30.46 -24.57 23.82
CA LEU A 18 31.51 -23.60 23.51
C LEU A 18 32.09 -23.92 22.13
N ILE A 19 31.99 -23.02 21.15
CA ILE A 19 32.80 -23.08 19.92
C ILE A 19 33.42 -21.71 19.67
N LEU A 20 34.75 -21.72 19.61
CA LEU A 20 35.64 -20.59 19.35
C LEU A 20 35.49 -20.04 17.93
N PHE A 21 35.74 -18.73 17.84
CA PHE A 21 35.84 -17.89 16.64
C PHE A 21 36.78 -18.44 15.55
N ALA A 22 36.35 -18.31 14.29
CA ALA A 22 37.22 -17.99 13.17
C ALA A 22 36.46 -17.12 12.16
N ILE A 23 36.68 -15.80 12.25
CA ILE A 23 36.26 -14.83 11.25
C ILE A 23 37.17 -15.00 10.03
N SER A 24 36.60 -15.38 8.89
CA SER A 24 37.23 -15.22 7.57
C SER A 24 36.44 -14.21 6.77
N ILE A 25 37.01 -13.01 6.65
CA ILE A 25 36.55 -11.95 5.77
C ILE A 25 36.99 -12.32 4.36
N ALA A 26 36.10 -12.94 3.59
CA ALA A 26 36.27 -13.05 2.14
C ALA A 26 35.58 -11.84 1.49
N ALA A 27 36.37 -10.81 1.18
CA ALA A 27 35.96 -9.69 0.36
C ALA A 27 35.74 -10.18 -1.07
N CYS A 28 34.48 -10.30 -1.50
CA CYS A 28 34.16 -10.40 -2.93
C CYS A 28 34.25 -9.01 -3.55
N THR A 29 35.34 -8.79 -4.26
CA THR A 29 35.58 -7.66 -5.16
C THR A 29 34.52 -7.61 -6.26
N LYS A 30 33.89 -6.44 -6.41
CA LYS A 30 33.01 -6.13 -7.55
C LYS A 30 33.87 -6.03 -8.82
N ASN A 31 33.85 -7.03 -9.68
CA ASN A 31 34.29 -6.88 -11.07
C ASN A 31 33.15 -6.28 -11.90
N THR A 32 33.06 -4.96 -11.90
CA THR A 32 32.22 -4.22 -12.84
C THR A 32 32.97 -4.12 -14.17
N VAL A 33 32.66 -5.01 -15.11
CA VAL A 33 33.10 -4.85 -16.51
C VAL A 33 32.29 -3.70 -17.11
N LEU A 34 32.93 -2.53 -17.23
CA LEU A 34 32.41 -1.39 -17.99
C LEU A 34 32.53 -1.70 -19.48
N VAL A 35 31.49 -2.29 -20.07
CA VAL A 35 31.32 -2.30 -21.53
C VAL A 35 30.78 -0.92 -21.93
N LYS A 36 31.63 -0.14 -22.60
CA LYS A 36 31.28 1.16 -23.18
C LYS A 36 30.40 0.93 -24.41
N PRO A 37 29.15 1.45 -24.49
CA PRO A 37 28.36 1.34 -25.72
C PRO A 37 28.97 2.23 -26.80
N ASN A 38 29.16 1.68 -28.00
CA ASN A 38 29.57 2.42 -29.19
C ASN A 38 28.47 3.42 -29.59
N SER A 39 28.82 4.68 -29.77
CA SER A 39 27.94 5.71 -30.34
C SER A 39 27.55 5.33 -31.77
N PRO A 40 26.26 5.36 -32.15
CA PRO A 40 25.86 5.21 -33.54
C PRO A 40 26.23 6.47 -34.33
N THR A 41 26.87 6.25 -35.47
CA THR A 41 27.28 7.23 -36.47
C THR A 41 26.05 7.99 -37.00
N ALA A 42 26.16 9.31 -37.06
CA ALA A 42 25.12 10.18 -37.60
C ALA A 42 24.86 9.87 -39.09
N SER A 43 23.65 9.41 -39.41
CA SER A 43 23.17 9.32 -40.79
C SER A 43 22.46 10.61 -41.15
N ASN A 44 23.03 11.37 -42.09
CA ASN A 44 22.43 12.56 -42.68
C ASN A 44 21.29 12.14 -43.61
N ILE A 45 20.04 12.26 -43.14
CA ILE A 45 18.86 12.17 -44.01
C ILE A 45 18.50 13.60 -44.46
N LYS A 46 18.68 13.84 -45.76
CA LYS A 46 18.33 15.09 -46.44
C LYS A 46 16.90 14.92 -47.00
N CYS A 47 15.96 15.74 -46.55
CA CYS A 47 14.62 15.78 -47.12
C CYS A 47 14.60 16.81 -48.26
N ASP A 48 14.43 16.34 -49.50
CA ASP A 48 14.20 17.18 -50.68
C ASP A 48 12.71 17.55 -50.76
N CYS A 49 12.41 18.85 -50.71
CA CYS A 49 11.11 19.39 -51.12
C CYS A 49 11.25 20.00 -52.51
N THR A 50 10.76 19.31 -53.54
CA THR A 50 10.67 19.87 -54.89
C THR A 50 9.46 20.78 -55.02
N THR A 51 9.74 22.01 -55.41
CA THR A 51 8.77 23.05 -55.76
C THR A 51 8.19 22.76 -57.14
N ILE A 52 6.86 22.76 -57.31
CA ILE A 52 6.23 22.79 -58.63
C ILE A 52 5.47 24.11 -58.80
N LYS A 53 5.89 24.89 -59.81
CA LYS A 53 5.20 26.09 -60.34
C LYS A 53 4.83 25.85 -61.80
N GLY A 54 3.60 26.26 -62.18
CA GLY A 54 3.13 26.54 -63.56
C GLY A 54 2.67 25.30 -64.35
N ALA A 55 1.38 25.05 -64.57
CA ALA A 55 0.38 25.74 -65.42
C ALA A 55 0.23 25.05 -66.79
N GLU A 56 -0.91 24.38 -67.03
CA GLU A 56 -1.72 24.51 -68.26
C GLU A 56 -3.09 23.81 -68.13
N LYS A 57 -4.05 24.33 -68.91
CA LYS A 57 -5.52 24.22 -68.84
C LYS A 57 -6.09 22.83 -69.20
N ASN A 58 -7.18 22.40 -68.54
CA ASN A 58 -8.50 22.23 -69.19
C ASN A 58 -9.64 21.96 -68.17
N THR A 59 -10.87 22.09 -68.65
CA THR A 59 -12.14 22.47 -68.01
C THR A 59 -12.91 21.42 -67.20
N ASP A 60 -13.87 21.96 -66.42
CA ASP A 60 -15.14 21.36 -65.94
C ASP A 60 -15.18 20.58 -64.62
N ILE A 61 -15.29 21.29 -63.49
CA ILE A 61 -16.08 20.81 -62.33
C ILE A 61 -16.84 21.99 -61.70
N VAL A 62 -18.16 21.84 -61.64
CA VAL A 62 -19.15 22.77 -61.08
C VAL A 62 -18.95 22.94 -59.57
N VAL A 63 -18.83 24.18 -59.11
CA VAL A 63 -18.77 24.54 -57.67
C VAL A 63 -20.20 24.75 -57.16
N SER A 64 -20.68 23.85 -56.30
CA SER A 64 -21.87 24.09 -55.48
C SER A 64 -21.49 24.74 -54.15
N GLU A 65 -22.21 25.78 -53.74
CA GLU A 65 -22.00 26.52 -52.50
C GLU A 65 -22.10 25.63 -51.23
N PRO A 66 -21.29 25.89 -50.19
CA PRO A 66 -21.37 25.16 -48.94
C PRO A 66 -22.60 25.58 -48.13
N LYS A 67 -23.44 24.59 -47.77
CA LYS A 67 -24.53 24.76 -46.79
C LYS A 67 -23.97 25.17 -45.43
N VAL A 68 -24.43 26.31 -44.93
CA VAL A 68 -24.29 26.71 -43.52
C VAL A 68 -25.17 25.79 -42.69
N LEU A 69 -24.57 25.04 -41.78
CA LEU A 69 -25.27 24.28 -40.73
C LEU A 69 -25.30 25.12 -39.46
N ASP A 70 -26.50 25.51 -39.06
CA ASP A 70 -26.80 26.24 -37.84
C ASP A 70 -26.44 25.42 -36.60
N ASN A 71 -25.33 25.75 -35.94
CA ASN A 71 -25.06 25.26 -34.59
C ASN A 71 -25.80 26.16 -33.59
N LYS A 72 -27.00 25.73 -33.19
CA LYS A 72 -27.66 26.24 -31.98
C LYS A 72 -26.77 25.97 -30.76
N GLY A 73 -26.55 27.01 -29.97
CA GLY A 73 -25.69 27.02 -28.79
C GLY A 73 -26.00 25.87 -27.84
N GLN A 74 -24.98 25.09 -27.54
CA GLN A 74 -24.98 24.10 -26.48
C GLN A 74 -24.39 24.78 -25.25
N ASP A 75 -25.20 24.89 -24.18
CA ASP A 75 -24.81 25.45 -22.90
C ASP A 75 -23.51 24.80 -22.40
N ILE A 76 -22.42 25.55 -22.43
CA ILE A 76 -21.14 25.14 -21.86
C ILE A 76 -21.29 25.28 -20.34
N LYS A 77 -21.55 24.15 -19.65
CA LYS A 77 -21.32 24.06 -18.21
C LYS A 77 -19.86 24.46 -17.94
N PRO A 78 -19.56 25.32 -16.96
CA PRO A 78 -18.19 25.66 -16.61
C PRO A 78 -17.41 24.37 -16.35
N VAL A 79 -16.31 24.18 -17.09
CA VAL A 79 -15.33 23.15 -16.80
C VAL A 79 -14.78 23.47 -15.42
N GLU A 80 -15.16 22.67 -14.43
CA GLU A 80 -14.62 22.72 -13.09
C GLU A 80 -13.10 22.53 -13.21
N ALA A 81 -12.35 23.61 -12.95
CA ALA A 81 -10.90 23.61 -13.06
C ALA A 81 -10.37 22.58 -12.07
N LYS A 82 -9.83 21.48 -12.60
CA LYS A 82 -9.07 20.49 -11.82
C LYS A 82 -8.01 21.28 -11.02
N PRO A 83 -8.01 21.22 -9.67
CA PRO A 83 -7.03 21.96 -8.88
C PRO A 83 -5.63 21.59 -9.38
N SER A 84 -4.85 22.60 -9.75
CA SER A 84 -3.43 22.45 -10.05
C SER A 84 -2.78 21.66 -8.91
N ASP A 85 -2.00 20.63 -9.22
CA ASP A 85 -1.30 19.80 -8.24
C ASP A 85 -0.40 20.68 -7.35
N ILE A 86 -0.93 21.16 -6.23
CA ILE A 86 -0.16 21.93 -5.25
C ILE A 86 0.88 20.96 -4.69
N LYS A 87 2.15 21.18 -5.03
CA LYS A 87 3.26 20.43 -4.44
C LYS A 87 3.46 20.87 -3.01
N ILE A 88 2.86 20.14 -2.08
CA ILE A 88 3.05 20.32 -0.65
C ILE A 88 4.39 19.70 -0.27
N ALA A 89 5.25 20.46 0.41
CA ALA A 89 6.49 19.92 0.95
C ALA A 89 6.20 18.81 1.98
N ASP A 90 7.10 17.84 2.10
CA ASP A 90 6.98 16.80 3.13
C ASP A 90 6.77 17.45 4.50
N TYR A 91 5.72 17.00 5.21
CA TYR A 91 5.32 17.52 6.52
C TYR A 91 4.85 18.99 6.54
N GLY A 92 4.65 19.65 5.39
CA GLY A 92 4.25 21.07 5.30
C GLY A 92 2.87 21.40 5.89
N LEU A 93 2.04 20.38 6.10
CA LEU A 93 0.72 20.46 6.73
C LEU A 93 0.74 20.17 8.24
N LEU A 94 1.91 19.86 8.82
CA LEU A 94 2.05 19.63 10.25
C LEU A 94 2.35 20.95 10.98
N LYS A 95 1.60 21.23 12.04
CA LYS A 95 1.82 22.34 12.96
C LYS A 95 2.26 21.80 14.33
N PRO A 96 3.30 22.35 14.97
CA PRO A 96 3.66 21.95 16.32
C PRO A 96 2.48 22.05 17.28
N ALA A 97 2.30 21.03 18.13
CA ALA A 97 1.26 20.98 19.15
C ALA A 97 1.88 20.61 20.51
N LYS A 98 1.16 20.89 21.59
CA LYS A 98 1.54 20.42 22.93
C LYS A 98 0.81 19.11 23.23
N TRP A 99 1.42 18.26 24.06
CA TRP A 99 0.77 17.04 24.54
C TRP A 99 -0.49 17.35 25.36
N GLU A 100 -0.55 18.54 25.94
CA GLU A 100 -1.69 19.10 26.65
C GLU A 100 -2.86 19.49 25.73
N ASP A 101 -2.63 19.57 24.42
CA ASP A 101 -3.69 19.89 23.44
C ASP A 101 -4.42 18.62 22.93
N ILE A 102 -3.94 17.42 23.30
CA ILE A 102 -4.52 16.14 22.85
C ILE A 102 -5.60 15.69 23.85
N ASP A 103 -6.86 15.72 23.42
CA ASP A 103 -7.99 15.21 24.20
C ASP A 103 -7.72 13.77 24.70
N GLY A 104 -8.07 13.49 25.96
CA GLY A 104 -7.91 12.15 26.56
C GLY A 104 -6.48 11.83 27.04
N PHE A 105 -5.46 12.56 26.54
CA PHE A 105 -4.06 12.33 26.95
C PHE A 105 -3.78 12.84 28.37
N ASN A 106 -4.40 13.94 28.80
CA ASN A 106 -4.31 14.44 30.18
C ASN A 106 -5.70 14.49 30.83
N ALA A 107 -5.77 14.36 32.15
CA ALA A 107 -7.06 14.28 32.86
C ALA A 107 -7.94 15.55 32.75
N ASN A 108 -7.38 16.68 32.29
CA ASN A 108 -7.99 18.01 32.44
C ASN A 108 -8.30 18.72 31.11
N ASN A 109 -8.15 18.08 29.94
CA ASN A 109 -8.17 18.77 28.64
C ASN A 109 -9.29 18.38 27.68
N SER A 110 -10.33 17.66 28.12
CA SER A 110 -11.46 17.29 27.27
C SER A 110 -12.30 18.51 26.86
N ALA A 111 -12.17 18.96 25.60
CA ALA A 111 -13.04 19.99 25.00
C ALA A 111 -14.54 19.60 25.01
N GLN A 112 -14.82 18.29 25.12
CA GLN A 112 -16.14 17.69 25.07
C GLN A 112 -16.56 17.04 26.40
N GLY A 113 -16.30 17.69 27.54
CA GLY A 113 -16.84 17.32 28.86
C GLY A 113 -16.46 15.92 29.39
N ASN A 114 -15.58 15.86 30.40
CA ASN A 114 -15.26 14.66 31.20
C ASN A 114 -15.25 13.32 30.43
N LEU A 115 -14.64 13.29 29.24
CA LEU A 115 -14.24 12.03 28.63
C LEU A 115 -13.15 11.42 29.50
N ASN A 116 -13.35 10.16 29.88
CA ASN A 116 -12.41 9.41 30.70
C ASN A 116 -11.01 9.48 30.09
N GLN A 117 -10.01 9.75 30.91
CA GLN A 117 -8.61 9.70 30.50
C GLN A 117 -8.29 8.39 29.77
N ASP A 118 -7.55 8.48 28.67
CA ASP A 118 -7.17 7.31 27.89
C ASP A 118 -6.36 6.32 28.75
N ASN A 119 -6.72 5.03 28.64
CA ASN A 119 -5.90 3.97 29.19
C ASN A 119 -4.75 3.64 28.23
N LEU A 120 -3.69 4.44 28.31
CA LEU A 120 -2.52 4.28 27.42
C LEU A 120 -1.76 2.96 27.65
N SER A 121 -1.95 2.29 28.80
CA SER A 121 -1.40 0.95 29.02
C SER A 121 -1.94 -0.05 27.99
N SER A 122 -3.21 0.07 27.61
CA SER A 122 -3.85 -0.81 26.60
C SER A 122 -3.29 -0.62 25.19
N ALA A 123 -2.73 0.55 24.87
CA ALA A 123 -2.14 0.83 23.57
C ALA A 123 -0.68 0.31 23.45
N TRP A 124 -0.04 0.01 24.59
CA TRP A 124 1.38 -0.38 24.63
C TRP A 124 1.73 -1.61 23.78
N PRO A 125 0.94 -2.71 23.76
CA PRO A 125 1.25 -3.87 22.92
C PRO A 125 1.31 -3.54 21.42
N ALA A 126 0.45 -2.64 20.94
CA ALA A 126 0.45 -2.20 19.54
C ALA A 126 1.72 -1.39 19.20
N TRP A 127 2.19 -0.56 20.13
CA TRP A 127 3.46 0.14 20.01
C TRP A 127 4.65 -0.83 19.97
N MET A 128 4.66 -1.84 20.84
CA MET A 128 5.71 -2.88 20.83
C MET A 128 5.72 -3.70 19.55
N GLN A 129 4.53 -4.03 19.00
CA GLN A 129 4.42 -4.69 17.70
C GLN A 129 5.04 -3.83 16.59
N SER A 130 4.80 -2.52 16.60
CA SER A 130 5.42 -1.59 15.65
C SER A 130 6.94 -1.56 15.80
N CYS A 131 7.45 -1.52 17.04
CA CYS A 131 8.88 -1.50 17.32
C CYS A 131 9.64 -2.76 16.88
N SER A 132 8.99 -3.91 16.74
CA SER A 132 9.60 -5.14 16.21
C SER A 132 10.24 -4.93 14.82
N THR A 133 9.68 -4.02 14.03
CA THR A 133 10.15 -3.69 12.68
C THR A 133 10.80 -2.30 12.63
N LEU A 134 10.21 -1.30 13.29
CA LEU A 134 10.71 0.07 13.25
C LEU A 134 12.14 0.22 13.79
N VAL A 135 12.55 -0.60 14.75
CA VAL A 135 13.92 -0.56 15.32
C VAL A 135 15.02 -0.71 14.26
N ASN A 136 14.73 -1.32 13.11
CA ASN A 136 15.69 -1.47 12.01
C ASN A 136 15.98 -0.15 11.27
N LYS A 137 15.20 0.91 11.52
CA LYS A 137 15.37 2.23 10.91
C LYS A 137 16.11 3.16 11.88
N PRO A 138 17.22 3.82 11.48
CA PRO A 138 18.04 4.65 12.38
C PRO A 138 17.25 5.70 13.19
N ILE A 139 16.28 6.38 12.56
CA ILE A 139 15.46 7.41 13.23
C ILE A 139 14.56 6.86 14.35
N TRP A 140 14.24 5.55 14.32
CA TRP A 140 13.36 4.89 15.28
C TRP A 140 14.11 4.10 16.36
N GLN A 141 15.41 3.83 16.17
CA GLN A 141 16.21 3.00 17.08
C GLN A 141 16.15 3.48 18.53
N LYS A 142 16.34 4.78 18.77
CA LYS A 142 16.33 5.35 20.12
C LYS A 142 14.99 5.13 20.81
N ALA A 143 13.89 5.51 20.15
CA ALA A 143 12.55 5.37 20.71
C ALA A 143 12.21 3.89 20.99
N CYS A 144 12.51 2.99 20.07
CA CYS A 144 12.21 1.56 20.25
C CYS A 144 13.11 0.86 21.27
N ASN A 145 14.39 1.22 21.36
CA ASN A 145 15.28 0.66 22.38
C ASN A 145 14.82 1.03 23.80
N VAL A 146 14.41 2.28 24.01
CA VAL A 146 13.86 2.69 25.32
C VAL A 146 12.49 2.05 25.57
N ALA A 147 11.65 1.90 24.55
CA ALA A 147 10.40 1.15 24.70
C ALA A 147 10.65 -0.30 25.14
N ASN A 148 11.62 -1.00 24.52
CA ASN A 148 12.00 -2.36 24.91
C ASN A 148 12.46 -2.42 26.38
N GLN A 149 13.25 -1.45 26.84
CA GLN A 149 13.68 -1.37 28.24
C GLN A 149 12.49 -1.21 29.19
N LEU A 150 11.60 -0.24 28.92
CA LEU A 150 10.39 -0.04 29.72
C LEU A 150 9.50 -1.29 29.73
N ASN A 151 9.35 -1.93 28.58
CA ASN A 151 8.59 -3.16 28.41
C ASN A 151 9.16 -4.30 29.28
N SER A 152 10.48 -4.49 29.30
CA SER A 152 11.13 -5.49 30.16
C SER A 152 10.98 -5.17 31.65
N GLN A 153 11.12 -3.90 32.04
CA GLN A 153 11.02 -3.46 33.44
C GLN A 153 9.60 -3.62 34.02
N THR A 154 8.58 -3.53 33.17
CA THR A 154 7.17 -3.54 33.56
C THR A 154 6.46 -4.86 33.22
N ALA A 155 7.22 -5.91 32.88
CA ALA A 155 6.68 -7.19 32.42
C ALA A 155 5.63 -7.07 31.30
N GLY A 156 5.86 -6.13 30.38
CA GLY A 156 5.00 -5.86 29.22
C GLY A 156 3.75 -5.03 29.52
N LYS A 157 3.63 -4.48 30.73
CA LYS A 157 2.42 -3.78 31.20
C LYS A 157 2.77 -2.46 31.91
N PRO A 158 3.41 -1.49 31.24
CA PRO A 158 3.64 -0.18 31.85
C PRO A 158 2.31 0.48 32.19
N ASN A 159 2.28 1.23 33.29
CA ASN A 159 1.07 1.98 33.64
C ASN A 159 0.91 3.19 32.72
N THR A 160 -0.27 3.82 32.74
CA THR A 160 -0.57 4.97 31.88
C THR A 160 0.44 6.13 32.05
N GLU A 161 0.96 6.38 33.26
CA GLU A 161 1.89 7.49 33.49
C GLU A 161 3.30 7.22 32.94
N ASP A 162 3.77 5.97 33.02
CA ASP A 162 5.02 5.54 32.38
C ASP A 162 4.94 5.72 30.86
N VAL A 163 3.80 5.34 30.27
CA VAL A 163 3.54 5.48 28.83
C VAL A 163 3.49 6.95 28.42
N LYS A 164 2.84 7.82 29.20
CA LYS A 164 2.87 9.28 28.95
C LYS A 164 4.27 9.83 29.00
N THR A 165 5.03 9.50 30.04
CA THR A 165 6.41 9.97 30.23
C THR A 165 7.26 9.55 29.04
N TYR A 166 7.13 8.30 28.60
CA TYR A 166 7.78 7.80 27.40
C TYR A 166 7.42 8.64 26.15
N PHE A 167 6.14 8.82 25.84
CA PHE A 167 5.76 9.59 24.65
C PHE A 167 6.20 11.05 24.72
N LYS A 168 6.05 11.71 25.87
CA LYS A 168 6.50 13.10 26.07
C LYS A 168 8.01 13.26 25.89
N GLN A 169 8.81 12.26 26.27
CA GLN A 169 10.28 12.34 26.22
C GLN A 169 10.85 12.02 24.84
N TYR A 170 10.23 11.09 24.10
CA TYR A 170 10.79 10.56 22.84
C TYR A 170 10.06 11.03 21.57
N PHE A 171 8.95 11.75 21.72
CA PHE A 171 8.13 12.23 20.61
C PHE A 171 7.72 13.69 20.79
N SER A 172 7.53 14.37 19.65
CA SER A 172 6.91 15.69 19.59
C SER A 172 5.51 15.55 18.99
N ALA A 173 4.54 16.22 19.59
CA ALA A 173 3.18 16.26 19.07
C ALA A 173 3.07 17.27 17.92
N TYR A 174 2.37 16.87 16.86
CA TYR A 174 2.03 17.73 15.74
C TYR A 174 0.55 17.58 15.41
N LYS A 175 -0.13 18.70 15.17
CA LYS A 175 -1.47 18.75 14.64
C LYS A 175 -1.40 18.79 13.11
N THR A 176 -2.23 18.01 12.44
CA THR A 176 -2.37 18.04 10.99
C THR A 176 -3.42 19.06 10.57
N THR A 177 -3.17 19.77 9.47
CA THR A 177 -4.14 20.69 8.85
C THR A 177 -4.36 20.32 7.38
N ASN A 178 -5.53 20.62 6.84
CA ASN A 178 -5.83 20.49 5.41
C ASN A 178 -5.23 21.67 4.62
N ILE A 179 -5.28 21.58 3.29
CA ILE A 179 -4.77 22.62 2.38
C ILE A 179 -5.52 23.95 2.58
N ASP A 180 -6.82 23.88 2.86
CA ASP A 180 -7.68 25.04 3.13
C ASP A 180 -7.50 25.61 4.55
N GLY A 181 -6.61 25.04 5.35
CA GLY A 181 -6.34 25.47 6.73
C GLY A 181 -7.29 24.89 7.77
N SER A 182 -8.31 24.12 7.38
CA SER A 182 -9.15 23.39 8.33
C SER A 182 -8.36 22.29 9.04
N ASP A 183 -8.82 21.87 10.21
CA ASP A 183 -8.16 20.88 11.08
C ASP A 183 -9.05 19.69 11.42
N THR A 184 -10.18 19.57 10.72
CA THR A 184 -11.10 18.44 10.82
C THR A 184 -10.77 17.41 9.73
N GLY A 185 -10.93 16.14 10.08
CA GLY A 185 -10.69 15.02 9.18
C GLY A 185 -11.79 13.97 9.28
N LEU A 186 -11.83 13.06 8.32
CA LEU A 186 -12.73 11.92 8.31
C LEU A 186 -12.01 10.70 8.90
N ILE A 187 -12.59 10.11 9.96
CA ILE A 187 -12.18 8.81 10.48
C ILE A 187 -13.14 7.77 9.93
N THR A 188 -12.59 6.71 9.33
CA THR A 188 -13.34 5.54 8.87
C THR A 188 -12.86 4.28 9.58
N GLY A 189 -13.67 3.22 9.59
CA GLY A 189 -13.30 1.91 10.13
C GLY A 189 -13.03 0.89 9.04
N TYR A 190 -12.12 -0.04 9.29
CA TYR A 190 -11.95 -1.28 8.53
C TYR A 190 -11.99 -2.46 9.50
N TYR A 191 -12.26 -3.66 8.99
CA TYR A 191 -12.25 -4.88 9.80
C TYR A 191 -11.75 -6.06 8.99
N GLU A 192 -11.36 -7.13 9.69
CA GLU A 192 -11.00 -8.40 9.08
C GLU A 192 -12.24 -9.34 9.10
N PRO A 193 -12.90 -9.60 7.96
CA PRO A 193 -14.03 -10.51 7.91
C PRO A 193 -13.61 -11.95 8.24
N LEU A 194 -14.51 -12.68 8.90
CA LEU A 194 -14.41 -14.12 9.12
C LEU A 194 -15.30 -14.83 8.11
N LEU A 195 -14.69 -15.59 7.20
CA LEU A 195 -15.38 -16.35 6.16
C LEU A 195 -15.40 -17.83 6.52
N LYS A 196 -16.35 -18.60 5.98
CA LYS A 196 -16.32 -20.06 6.06
C LYS A 196 -15.72 -20.64 4.80
N GLY A 197 -14.84 -21.62 4.94
CA GLY A 197 -14.18 -22.18 3.77
C GLY A 197 -13.66 -23.59 3.92
N SER A 198 -13.11 -24.07 2.81
CA SER A 198 -12.49 -25.38 2.67
C SER A 198 -11.28 -25.30 1.75
N ARG A 199 -10.25 -26.10 2.02
CA ARG A 199 -9.10 -26.26 1.11
C ARG A 199 -9.47 -27.04 -0.16
N THR A 200 -10.61 -27.74 -0.15
CA THR A 200 -11.10 -28.55 -1.27
C THR A 200 -12.44 -28.04 -1.77
N LYS A 201 -12.58 -27.87 -3.09
CA LYS A 201 -13.83 -27.46 -3.75
C LYS A 201 -14.95 -28.45 -3.48
N SER A 202 -16.15 -27.95 -3.21
CA SER A 202 -17.35 -28.78 -3.06
C SER A 202 -18.61 -27.98 -3.43
N ALA A 203 -19.78 -28.63 -3.40
CA ALA A 203 -21.06 -27.93 -3.56
C ALA A 203 -21.31 -26.89 -2.44
N LYS A 204 -20.79 -27.13 -1.23
CA LYS A 204 -20.87 -26.20 -0.09
C LYS A 204 -19.88 -25.04 -0.21
N TYR A 205 -18.71 -25.29 -0.80
CA TYR A 205 -17.62 -24.32 -0.96
C TYR A 205 -17.25 -24.19 -2.45
N PRO A 206 -18.05 -23.49 -3.25
CA PRO A 206 -17.83 -23.43 -4.70
C PRO A 206 -16.90 -22.28 -5.11
N ASN A 207 -16.75 -21.23 -4.29
CA ASN A 207 -16.16 -19.94 -4.69
C ASN A 207 -14.65 -19.88 -4.38
N PRO A 208 -13.76 -19.85 -5.37
CA PRO A 208 -12.32 -19.88 -5.12
C PRO A 208 -11.75 -18.51 -4.70
N LEU A 209 -10.77 -18.53 -3.80
CA LEU A 209 -9.77 -17.49 -3.66
C LEU A 209 -8.46 -17.95 -4.30
N TYR A 210 -7.80 -17.02 -5.00
CA TYR A 210 -6.62 -17.30 -5.81
C TYR A 210 -5.35 -16.74 -5.18
N THR A 211 -4.26 -17.49 -5.30
CA THR A 211 -2.91 -16.97 -5.06
C THR A 211 -2.51 -16.03 -6.18
N THR A 212 -1.53 -15.16 -5.92
CA THR A 212 -0.93 -14.30 -6.96
C THR A 212 -0.49 -15.14 -8.15
N PRO A 213 -0.99 -14.92 -9.37
CA PRO A 213 -0.57 -15.68 -10.54
C PRO A 213 0.91 -15.49 -10.87
N ASN A 214 1.57 -16.53 -11.40
CA ASN A 214 3.00 -16.49 -11.71
C ASN A 214 3.35 -15.55 -12.88
N ASP A 215 2.38 -15.24 -13.74
CA ASP A 215 2.52 -14.38 -14.91
C ASP A 215 2.10 -12.92 -14.65
N LEU A 216 1.69 -12.58 -13.42
CA LEU A 216 1.36 -11.22 -13.03
C LEU A 216 2.64 -10.40 -12.85
N ILE A 217 2.87 -9.49 -13.79
CA ILE A 217 4.01 -8.57 -13.79
C ILE A 217 3.56 -7.23 -13.23
N THR A 218 4.27 -6.74 -12.22
CA THR A 218 4.15 -5.36 -11.73
C THR A 218 5.32 -4.55 -12.24
N VAL A 219 5.03 -3.47 -12.97
CA VAL A 219 6.04 -2.55 -13.51
C VAL A 219 6.03 -1.26 -12.69
N GLU A 220 7.20 -0.92 -12.15
CA GLU A 220 7.50 0.34 -11.48
C GLU A 220 8.51 1.10 -12.34
N LEU A 221 8.20 2.36 -12.69
CA LEU A 221 8.99 3.16 -13.62
C LEU A 221 9.62 4.40 -12.97
N ASP A 222 9.54 4.51 -11.66
CA ASP A 222 9.98 5.69 -10.88
C ASP A 222 11.48 6.00 -11.01
N SER A 223 12.32 4.97 -11.21
CA SER A 223 13.75 5.12 -11.44
C SER A 223 14.11 5.82 -12.76
N ILE A 224 13.25 5.72 -13.77
CA ILE A 224 13.46 6.31 -15.10
C ILE A 224 12.60 7.58 -15.27
N TYR A 225 11.38 7.53 -14.74
CA TYR A 225 10.36 8.57 -14.81
C TYR A 225 9.89 8.89 -13.40
N PRO A 226 10.56 9.81 -12.67
CA PRO A 226 10.21 10.17 -11.30
C PRO A 226 8.76 10.66 -11.14
N GLU A 227 8.15 11.21 -12.19
CA GLU A 227 6.74 11.60 -12.23
C GLU A 227 5.78 10.41 -12.13
N LEU A 228 6.25 9.20 -12.45
CA LEU A 228 5.50 7.95 -12.32
C LEU A 228 5.68 7.30 -10.94
N LYS A 229 6.34 7.99 -10.00
CA LYS A 229 6.41 7.53 -8.61
C LYS A 229 5.00 7.28 -8.08
N TYR A 230 4.81 6.10 -7.47
CA TYR A 230 3.52 5.58 -6.99
C TYR A 230 2.51 5.16 -8.08
N LYS A 231 2.84 5.27 -9.37
CA LYS A 231 2.07 4.67 -10.46
C LYS A 231 2.63 3.28 -10.74
N ARG A 232 1.76 2.27 -10.62
CA ARG A 232 2.10 0.86 -10.86
C ARG A 232 1.23 0.33 -11.98
N ILE A 233 1.86 -0.29 -12.98
CA ILE A 233 1.15 -1.00 -14.04
C ILE A 233 1.19 -2.49 -13.72
N ARG A 234 0.04 -3.16 -13.83
CA ARG A 234 -0.08 -4.61 -13.65
C ARG A 234 -0.49 -5.26 -14.97
N GLY A 235 0.30 -6.21 -15.43
CA GLY A 235 0.13 -6.82 -16.76
C GLY A 235 0.64 -8.25 -16.85
N ARG A 236 0.51 -8.82 -18.04
CA ARG A 236 1.07 -10.14 -18.42
C ARG A 236 1.71 -10.06 -19.80
N LEU A 237 2.62 -10.98 -20.10
CA LEU A 237 3.24 -11.05 -21.43
C LEU A 237 2.39 -11.88 -22.39
N VAL A 238 2.18 -11.34 -23.60
CA VAL A 238 1.63 -12.06 -24.75
C VAL A 238 2.60 -11.86 -25.91
N GLY A 239 3.33 -12.92 -26.27
CA GLY A 239 4.48 -12.80 -27.17
C GLY A 239 5.55 -11.87 -26.57
N ASN A 240 5.86 -10.77 -27.26
CA ASN A 240 6.80 -9.75 -26.76
C ASN A 240 6.13 -8.53 -26.13
N LYS A 241 4.81 -8.52 -25.96
CA LYS A 241 4.05 -7.36 -25.49
C LYS A 241 3.56 -7.55 -24.07
N LEU A 242 3.74 -6.52 -23.24
CA LEU A 242 3.06 -6.40 -21.96
C LEU A 242 1.65 -5.85 -22.19
N VAL A 243 0.63 -6.62 -21.80
CA VAL A 243 -0.77 -6.22 -21.87
C VAL A 243 -1.37 -6.13 -20.46
N PRO A 244 -2.45 -5.36 -20.22
CA PRO A 244 -3.12 -5.32 -18.92
C PRO A 244 -3.48 -6.71 -18.43
N TYR A 245 -3.44 -6.91 -17.11
CA TYR A 245 -3.83 -8.19 -16.53
C TYR A 245 -5.35 -8.43 -16.69
N TYR A 246 -5.77 -9.68 -16.49
CA TYR A 246 -7.18 -10.07 -16.60
C TYR A 246 -8.08 -9.25 -15.66
N THR A 247 -9.27 -8.89 -16.15
CA THR A 247 -10.29 -8.25 -15.33
C THR A 247 -10.95 -9.27 -14.40
N ARG A 248 -11.75 -8.80 -13.44
CA ARG A 248 -12.57 -9.67 -12.61
C ARG A 248 -13.47 -10.60 -13.45
N ALA A 249 -14.15 -10.03 -14.44
CA ALA A 249 -15.03 -10.78 -15.32
C ALA A 249 -14.27 -11.86 -16.12
N ASP A 250 -13.05 -11.55 -16.55
CA ASP A 250 -12.21 -12.54 -17.25
C ASP A 250 -11.79 -13.69 -16.32
N ILE A 251 -11.61 -13.41 -15.03
CA ILE A 251 -11.17 -14.39 -14.03
C ILE A 251 -12.33 -15.29 -13.57
N GLU A 252 -13.54 -14.76 -13.46
CA GLU A 252 -14.70 -15.47 -12.88
C GLU A 252 -15.43 -16.37 -13.88
N MET A 253 -15.04 -16.39 -15.16
CA MET A 253 -15.62 -17.30 -16.15
C MET A 253 -15.19 -18.77 -15.94
N ASP A 254 -15.99 -19.72 -16.45
CA ASP A 254 -15.70 -21.17 -16.32
C ASP A 254 -14.33 -21.57 -16.89
N ALA A 255 -13.92 -20.91 -17.98
CA ALA A 255 -12.60 -21.06 -18.60
C ALA A 255 -11.58 -20.08 -18.02
N SER A 256 -11.59 -19.89 -16.70
CA SER A 256 -10.73 -18.92 -16.01
C SER A 256 -9.27 -19.06 -16.41
N PRO A 257 -8.60 -17.97 -16.83
CA PRO A 257 -7.20 -17.99 -17.24
C PRO A 257 -6.23 -18.26 -16.09
N ILE A 258 -6.69 -18.18 -14.84
CA ILE A 258 -5.89 -18.43 -13.64
C ILE A 258 -6.29 -19.72 -12.91
N LYS A 259 -7.01 -20.61 -13.60
CA LYS A 259 -7.39 -21.94 -13.09
C LYS A 259 -6.16 -22.71 -12.60
N GLY A 260 -6.28 -23.38 -11.47
CA GLY A 260 -5.20 -24.09 -10.79
C GLY A 260 -4.41 -23.23 -9.79
N ARG A 261 -4.80 -21.97 -9.58
CA ARG A 261 -4.23 -21.07 -8.57
C ARG A 261 -5.11 -20.89 -7.33
N GLU A 262 -6.23 -21.61 -7.27
CA GLU A 262 -7.12 -21.65 -6.12
C GLU A 262 -6.37 -22.19 -4.89
N PHE A 263 -6.46 -21.50 -3.75
CA PHE A 263 -5.85 -22.00 -2.49
C PHE A 263 -6.88 -22.28 -1.39
N ILE A 264 -8.07 -21.70 -1.50
CA ILE A 264 -9.17 -21.93 -0.58
C ILE A 264 -10.49 -21.64 -1.29
N TYR A 265 -11.56 -22.28 -0.85
CA TYR A 265 -12.90 -22.13 -1.39
C TYR A 265 -13.84 -21.67 -0.30
N ILE A 266 -14.68 -20.68 -0.61
CA ILE A 266 -15.60 -20.00 0.28
C ILE A 266 -17.04 -20.39 -0.07
N ASP A 267 -17.93 -20.41 0.91
CA ASP A 267 -19.34 -20.76 0.75
C ASP A 267 -20.15 -19.65 0.06
N ASP A 268 -19.85 -18.38 0.36
CA ASP A 268 -20.52 -17.22 -0.23
C ASP A 268 -19.60 -16.37 -1.13
N ILE A 269 -20.06 -16.06 -2.35
CA ILE A 269 -19.37 -15.19 -3.30
C ILE A 269 -19.41 -13.72 -2.87
N ILE A 270 -20.44 -13.30 -2.13
CA ILE A 270 -20.55 -11.96 -1.58
C ILE A 270 -19.46 -11.73 -0.53
N ASP A 271 -19.19 -12.73 0.31
CA ASP A 271 -18.10 -12.66 1.28
C ASP A 271 -16.73 -12.58 0.60
N VAL A 272 -16.51 -13.33 -0.50
CA VAL A 272 -15.32 -13.19 -1.34
C VAL A 272 -15.18 -11.76 -1.88
N PHE A 273 -16.28 -11.14 -2.32
CA PHE A 273 -16.29 -9.77 -2.81
C PHE A 273 -15.92 -8.76 -1.70
N PHE A 274 -16.55 -8.87 -0.51
CA PHE A 274 -16.23 -7.98 0.60
C PHE A 274 -14.81 -8.18 1.13
N LEU A 275 -14.33 -9.42 1.17
CA LEU A 275 -12.92 -9.72 1.48
C LEU A 275 -11.98 -8.96 0.54
N GLN A 276 -12.26 -8.95 -0.76
CA GLN A 276 -11.46 -8.23 -1.74
C GLN A 276 -11.51 -6.70 -1.56
N ILE A 277 -12.63 -6.16 -1.05
CA ILE A 277 -12.74 -4.74 -0.68
C ILE A 277 -11.91 -4.44 0.56
N GLN A 278 -12.00 -5.27 1.61
CA GLN A 278 -11.26 -5.05 2.87
C GLN A 278 -9.75 -5.30 2.71
N GLY A 279 -9.37 -6.24 1.83
CA GLY A 279 -7.99 -6.56 1.48
C GLY A 279 -7.33 -7.66 2.33
N SER A 280 -7.96 -8.07 3.43
CA SER A 280 -7.53 -9.18 4.30
C SER A 280 -8.73 -9.81 5.01
N GLY A 281 -8.60 -11.05 5.49
CA GLY A 281 -9.67 -11.81 6.15
C GLY A 281 -9.17 -13.11 6.74
N LEU A 282 -9.94 -13.67 7.67
CA LEU A 282 -9.73 -15.00 8.25
C LEU A 282 -10.70 -15.98 7.62
N VAL A 283 -10.26 -17.22 7.38
CA VAL A 283 -11.14 -18.29 6.88
C VAL A 283 -11.22 -19.40 7.91
N GLN A 284 -12.41 -19.61 8.47
CA GLN A 284 -12.69 -20.72 9.37
C GLN A 284 -13.02 -21.98 8.57
N LEU A 285 -12.22 -23.03 8.78
CA LEU A 285 -12.44 -24.36 8.21
C LEU A 285 -13.48 -25.13 9.03
N ASP A 286 -14.09 -26.15 8.42
CA ASP A 286 -15.02 -27.07 9.12
C ASP A 286 -14.37 -27.79 10.32
N SER A 287 -13.02 -27.89 10.35
CA SER A 287 -12.26 -28.41 11.50
C SER A 287 -12.17 -27.44 12.68
N GLY A 288 -12.53 -26.17 12.50
CA GLY A 288 -12.34 -25.08 13.46
C GLY A 288 -10.99 -24.36 13.35
N GLU A 289 -10.09 -24.80 12.47
CA GLU A 289 -8.83 -24.12 12.13
C GLU A 289 -9.11 -22.79 11.40
N GLN A 290 -8.23 -21.80 11.57
CA GLN A 290 -8.20 -20.52 10.86
C GLN A 290 -6.82 -20.28 10.26
#